data_AF-A0AAV3SN96-F1
#
_entry.id   AF-A0AAV3SN96-F1
#
_cell.length_a   1.000
_cell.length_b   1.000
_cell.length_c   1.000
_cell.angle_alpha   90.00
_cell.angle_beta   90.00
_cell.angle_gamma   90.00
#
_symmetry.space_group_name_H-M   'P 1'
#
loop_
_entity.id
_entity.type
_entity.pdbx_description
1 polymer ?
#
loop_
_entity_poly.entity_id
_entity_poly.type
_entity_poly.pdbx_seq_one_letter_code
_entity_poly.pdbx_strand_id
1 'polypeptide(L)'
;MSLPTRVAALTVVPPRSVTDSAVGADERRERCRIYESGESTLLVSYDPATVGRYEKLVEPWATDRYPLTLDYPVVDGLKFDAADEDGRPWDVKGSMVNGVRPTFKFWEDQHETLANADGGYALVWYRAEGREITVVSSRTVKARDLEITNWTNPGDTHYRSHSREAQINPGRIRP
;
A
#
# COMPACT_ATOMS: atom_id res chain seq x y z
N MET A 1 -18.84 3.18 -28.68
CA MET A 1 -18.98 4.44 -27.93
C MET A 1 -18.36 4.21 -26.57
N SER A 2 -17.20 4.81 -26.29
CA SER A 2 -16.46 4.62 -25.05
C SER A 2 -16.74 5.81 -24.12
N LEU A 3 -17.26 5.54 -22.92
CA LEU A 3 -17.47 6.59 -21.92
C LEU A 3 -16.12 7.03 -21.33
N PRO A 4 -15.92 8.32 -21.03
CA PRO A 4 -14.70 8.78 -20.39
C PRO A 4 -14.68 8.39 -18.90
N THR A 5 -13.61 7.72 -18.48
CA THR A 5 -13.26 7.48 -17.08
C THR A 5 -13.15 8.83 -16.35
N ARG A 6 -14.05 9.09 -15.39
CA ARG A 6 -13.91 10.23 -14.48
C ARG A 6 -12.81 9.91 -13.47
N VAL A 7 -11.70 10.64 -13.56
CA VAL A 7 -10.67 10.71 -12.51
C VAL A 7 -11.26 11.54 -11.38
N ALA A 8 -11.55 10.92 -10.24
CA ALA A 8 -11.91 11.64 -9.03
C ALA A 8 -10.62 11.96 -8.26
N ALA A 9 -10.24 13.23 -8.22
CA ALA A 9 -9.24 13.73 -7.29
C ALA A 9 -9.91 13.91 -5.92
N LEU A 10 -9.43 13.19 -4.90
CA LEU A 10 -9.91 13.33 -3.54
C LEU A 10 -9.01 14.32 -2.80
N THR A 11 -9.49 15.55 -2.60
CA THR A 11 -8.79 16.55 -1.81
C THR A 11 -9.11 16.39 -0.33
N VAL A 12 -8.11 15.96 0.45
CA VAL A 12 -8.19 15.91 1.92
C VAL A 12 -7.69 17.25 2.50
N VAL A 13 -8.57 17.97 3.18
CA VAL A 13 -8.24 19.23 3.87
C VAL A 13 -7.53 18.90 5.20
N PRO A 14 -6.27 19.31 5.41
CA PRO A 14 -5.57 19.03 6.65
C PRO A 14 -6.06 19.95 7.80
N PRO A 15 -6.12 19.46 9.06
CA PRO A 15 -6.34 20.31 10.20
C PRO A 15 -5.11 21.24 10.43
N ARG A 16 -5.38 22.47 10.85
CA ARG A 16 -4.34 23.48 11.15
C ARG A 16 -3.48 22.99 12.33
N SER A 17 -2.18 22.80 12.09
CA SER A 17 -1.22 22.50 13.15
C SER A 17 -0.48 23.75 13.60
N VAL A 18 -0.57 23.97 14.92
CA VAL A 18 0.17 24.91 15.75
C VAL A 18 1.67 24.61 15.69
N THR A 19 2.48 25.67 15.72
CA THR A 19 3.95 25.61 15.75
C THR A 19 4.47 25.11 17.08
N ASP A 20 5.45 24.20 17.06
CA ASP A 20 6.53 24.27 18.05
C ASP A 20 7.85 23.66 17.55
N SER A 21 8.94 24.16 18.12
CA SER A 21 10.32 24.02 17.69
C SER A 21 11.04 22.82 18.33
N ALA A 22 12.19 22.47 17.75
CA ALA A 22 13.43 21.96 18.38
C ALA A 22 13.85 20.47 18.21
N VAL A 23 14.97 20.34 17.48
CA VAL A 23 16.23 19.62 17.82
C VAL A 23 16.31 18.08 17.71
N GLY A 24 17.12 17.65 16.73
CA GLY A 24 18.23 16.71 16.95
C GLY A 24 18.03 15.23 16.61
N ALA A 25 18.48 14.80 15.43
CA ALA A 25 18.92 13.41 15.23
C ALA A 25 19.95 13.31 14.10
N ASP A 26 20.98 12.53 14.42
CA ASP A 26 22.31 12.40 13.88
C ASP A 26 22.39 11.46 12.65
N GLU A 27 23.51 11.57 11.95
CA GLU A 27 23.82 11.10 10.61
C GLU A 27 23.86 9.57 10.43
N ARG A 28 23.15 9.04 9.42
CA ARG A 28 23.65 7.97 8.54
C ARG A 28 23.15 8.16 7.11
N ARG A 29 23.92 8.91 6.33
CA ARG A 29 23.75 9.09 4.88
C ARG A 29 24.27 7.87 4.12
N GLU A 30 23.37 7.03 3.61
CA GLU A 30 23.70 6.14 2.49
C GLU A 30 23.58 6.91 1.16
N ARG A 31 24.71 7.03 0.46
CA ARG A 31 24.87 7.70 -0.83
C ARG A 31 24.27 6.85 -1.95
N CYS A 32 23.34 7.41 -2.72
CA CYS A 32 23.01 6.94 -4.05
C CYS A 32 23.56 7.95 -5.08
N ARG A 33 24.55 7.55 -5.89
CA ARG A 33 25.04 8.32 -7.04
C ARG A 33 24.03 8.22 -8.17
N ILE A 34 23.61 9.34 -8.74
CA ILE A 34 22.73 9.42 -9.91
C ILE A 34 23.57 9.89 -11.11
N TYR A 35 23.44 9.20 -12.24
CA TYR A 35 23.97 9.62 -13.53
C TYR A 35 23.14 10.77 -14.08
N GLU A 36 23.81 11.85 -14.48
CA GLU A 36 23.20 13.04 -15.08
C GLU A 36 22.87 12.82 -16.56
N SER A 37 21.61 13.01 -16.95
CA SER A 37 21.23 13.71 -18.19
C SER A 37 19.75 14.08 -18.18
N GLY A 38 19.50 15.38 -17.94
CA GLY A 38 18.34 16.20 -18.33
C GLY A 38 16.97 15.56 -18.54
N GLU A 39 16.18 15.46 -17.47
CA GLU A 39 14.78 15.89 -17.40
C GLU A 39 14.40 15.92 -15.91
N SER A 40 13.72 16.98 -15.46
CA SER A 40 13.44 17.23 -14.03
C SER A 40 12.51 16.17 -13.45
N THR A 41 13.09 15.05 -13.03
CA THR A 41 12.42 14.04 -12.23
C THR A 41 12.49 14.55 -10.80
N LEU A 42 11.35 15.03 -10.27
CA LEU A 42 11.18 15.27 -8.84
C LEU A 42 11.48 13.97 -8.11
N LEU A 43 12.73 13.84 -7.64
CA LEU A 43 13.17 12.78 -6.75
C LEU A 43 12.38 12.96 -5.47
N VAL A 44 11.27 12.24 -5.34
CA VAL A 44 10.64 12.02 -4.04
C VAL A 44 11.68 11.26 -3.21
N SER A 45 12.40 11.99 -2.34
CA SER A 45 13.28 11.36 -1.37
C SER A 45 12.46 10.38 -0.54
N TYR A 46 12.93 9.15 -0.40
CA TYR A 46 12.26 8.14 0.40
C TYR A 46 12.19 8.60 1.86
N ASP A 47 10.97 8.97 2.30
CA ASP A 47 10.64 9.27 3.68
C ASP A 47 9.57 8.26 4.15
N PRO A 48 9.88 7.39 5.13
CA PRO A 48 8.92 6.41 5.65
C PRO A 48 7.60 7.03 6.13
N ALA A 49 7.62 8.24 6.69
CA ALA A 49 6.40 8.93 7.13
C ALA A 49 5.51 9.34 5.93
N THR A 50 6.14 9.60 4.79
CA THR A 50 5.47 9.90 3.53
C THR A 50 4.86 8.65 2.90
N VAL A 51 5.51 7.48 3.01
CA VAL A 51 4.96 6.19 2.54
C VAL A 51 3.70 5.79 3.31
N GLY A 52 3.77 5.80 4.65
CA GLY A 52 2.61 5.45 5.50
C GLY A 52 1.43 6.40 5.34
N ARG A 53 1.65 7.64 4.92
CA ARG A 53 0.57 8.58 4.57
C ARG A 53 -0.21 8.11 3.33
N TYR A 54 0.48 7.68 2.29
CA TYR A 54 -0.19 7.30 1.05
C TYR A 54 -0.96 5.99 1.20
N GLU A 55 -0.46 5.03 1.97
CA GLU A 55 -1.20 3.79 2.29
C GLU A 55 -2.57 4.13 2.92
N LYS A 56 -2.60 5.05 3.89
CA LYS A 56 -3.85 5.53 4.50
C LYS A 56 -4.82 6.23 3.54
N LEU A 57 -4.35 6.74 2.39
CA LEU A 57 -5.23 7.32 1.38
C LEU A 57 -5.84 6.25 0.46
N VAL A 58 -5.18 5.08 0.34
CA VAL A 58 -5.64 3.98 -0.50
C VAL A 58 -6.83 3.26 0.13
N GLU A 59 -6.83 3.06 1.45
CA GLU A 59 -7.92 2.42 2.21
C GLU A 59 -9.31 3.03 1.90
N PRO A 60 -9.57 4.34 2.17
CA PRO A 60 -10.88 4.94 1.91
C PRO A 60 -11.21 4.99 0.41
N TRP A 61 -10.21 5.11 -0.46
CA TRP A 61 -10.44 5.07 -1.90
C TRP A 61 -10.96 3.71 -2.35
N ALA A 62 -10.41 2.62 -1.80
CA ALA A 62 -10.78 1.25 -2.15
C ALA A 62 -12.18 0.90 -1.66
N THR A 63 -12.53 1.24 -0.42
CA THR A 63 -13.85 0.96 0.15
C THR A 63 -14.97 1.85 -0.40
N ASP A 64 -14.64 2.98 -1.03
CA ASP A 64 -15.61 3.77 -1.82
C ASP A 64 -15.98 3.11 -3.16
N ARG A 65 -15.19 2.13 -3.64
CA ARG A 65 -15.32 1.54 -4.99
C ARG A 65 -15.66 0.06 -5.01
N TYR A 66 -15.26 -0.66 -3.98
CA TYR A 66 -15.59 -2.06 -3.81
C TYR A 66 -16.63 -2.21 -2.70
N PRO A 67 -17.44 -3.29 -2.72
CA PRO A 67 -18.41 -3.57 -1.66
C PRO A 67 -17.69 -4.04 -0.38
N LEU A 68 -16.91 -3.15 0.21
CA LEU A 68 -16.07 -3.35 1.38
C LEU A 68 -16.31 -2.22 2.38
N THR A 69 -16.30 -2.55 3.67
CA THR A 69 -16.44 -1.59 4.76
C THR A 69 -15.16 -1.54 5.57
N LEU A 70 -14.61 -0.34 5.84
CA LEU A 70 -13.49 -0.18 6.78
C LEU A 70 -13.99 -0.40 8.22
N ASP A 71 -13.79 -1.60 8.74
CA ASP A 71 -14.20 -2.02 10.08
C ASP A 71 -13.09 -2.75 10.86
N TYR A 72 -11.92 -2.94 10.23
CA TYR A 72 -10.71 -3.50 10.82
C TYR A 72 -10.91 -4.84 11.55
N PRO A 73 -11.40 -5.89 10.87
CA PRO A 73 -11.74 -7.14 11.52
C PRO A 73 -10.47 -7.83 12.03
N VAL A 74 -10.61 -8.54 13.16
CA VAL A 74 -9.53 -9.35 13.73
C VAL A 74 -9.88 -10.82 13.57
N VAL A 75 -9.06 -11.56 12.82
CA VAL A 75 -9.22 -13.01 12.59
C VAL A 75 -7.91 -13.69 12.98
N ASP A 76 -7.98 -14.71 13.83
CA ASP A 76 -6.83 -15.43 14.36
C ASP A 76 -5.76 -14.52 15.01
N GLY A 77 -6.21 -13.42 15.63
CA GLY A 77 -5.33 -12.41 16.25
C GLY A 77 -4.65 -11.46 15.27
N LEU A 78 -4.90 -11.58 13.96
CA LEU A 78 -4.42 -10.68 12.92
C LEU A 78 -5.50 -9.66 12.56
N LYS A 79 -5.11 -8.38 12.48
CA LYS A 79 -5.99 -7.30 12.05
C LYS A 79 -5.89 -7.11 10.53
N PHE A 80 -7.03 -6.91 9.89
CA PHE A 80 -7.18 -6.56 8.48
C PHE A 80 -7.80 -5.16 8.33
N ASP A 81 -7.94 -4.66 7.11
CA ASP A 81 -8.39 -3.28 6.86
C ASP A 81 -9.91 -3.17 6.74
N ALA A 82 -10.55 -4.16 6.13
CA ALA A 82 -11.96 -4.13 5.77
C ALA A 82 -12.64 -5.50 5.87
N ALA A 83 -13.97 -5.50 5.76
CA ALA A 83 -14.77 -6.68 5.54
C ALA A 83 -15.73 -6.50 4.34
N ASP A 84 -16.10 -7.59 3.68
CA ASP A 84 -17.20 -7.59 2.69
C ASP A 84 -18.58 -7.69 3.36
N GLU A 85 -19.65 -7.66 2.55
CA GLU A 85 -21.04 -7.74 3.03
C GLU A 85 -21.36 -9.02 3.83
N ASP A 86 -20.59 -10.10 3.61
CA ASP A 86 -20.71 -11.36 4.35
C ASP A 86 -19.80 -11.41 5.60
N GLY A 87 -19.10 -10.31 5.90
CA GLY A 87 -18.18 -10.20 7.04
C GLY A 87 -16.83 -10.90 6.82
N ARG A 88 -16.48 -11.30 5.59
CA ARG A 88 -15.18 -11.91 5.32
C ARG A 88 -14.08 -10.85 5.34
N PRO A 89 -12.88 -11.14 5.87
CA PRO A 89 -11.81 -10.14 5.99
C PRO A 89 -11.18 -9.80 4.63
N TRP A 90 -10.83 -8.53 4.46
CA TRP A 90 -10.12 -8.00 3.29
C TRP A 90 -9.01 -7.05 3.70
N ASP A 91 -7.90 -7.11 2.97
CA ASP A 91 -6.72 -6.29 3.22
C ASP A 91 -6.46 -5.36 2.02
N VAL A 92 -6.25 -4.08 2.26
CA VAL A 92 -6.04 -3.09 1.20
C VAL A 92 -4.54 -2.91 0.99
N LYS A 93 -4.07 -3.14 -0.24
CA LYS A 93 -2.66 -2.96 -0.61
C LYS A 93 -2.51 -1.90 -1.67
N GLY A 94 -1.69 -0.89 -1.38
CA GLY A 94 -1.27 0.13 -2.34
C GLY A 94 0.09 -0.19 -2.95
N SER A 95 0.30 0.17 -4.22
CA SER A 95 1.62 0.23 -4.82
C SER A 95 1.84 1.54 -5.57
N MET A 96 2.87 2.28 -5.15
CA MET A 96 3.25 3.57 -5.73
C MET A 96 4.03 3.36 -7.03
N VAL A 97 3.40 3.55 -8.19
CA VAL A 97 4.01 3.26 -9.51
C VAL A 97 5.11 4.24 -9.91
N ASN A 98 5.12 5.44 -9.34
CA ASN A 98 6.19 6.44 -9.49
C ASN A 98 7.21 6.42 -8.34
N GLY A 99 7.18 5.38 -7.49
CA GLY A 99 8.18 5.17 -6.44
C GLY A 99 9.44 4.47 -6.96
N VAL A 100 10.52 4.50 -6.17
CA VAL A 100 11.82 3.90 -6.52
C VAL A 100 11.73 2.39 -6.76
N ARG A 101 10.87 1.69 -6.01
CA ARG A 101 10.60 0.25 -6.15
C ARG A 101 9.11 -0.03 -5.94
N PRO A 102 8.29 0.06 -6.99
CA PRO A 102 6.88 -0.31 -6.89
C PRO A 102 6.75 -1.80 -6.58
N THR A 103 6.20 -2.13 -5.42
CA THR A 103 5.86 -3.50 -4.99
C THR A 103 4.54 -3.50 -4.23
N PHE A 104 3.87 -4.63 -4.19
CA PHE A 104 2.90 -4.97 -3.14
C PHE A 104 3.61 -5.86 -2.12
N LYS A 105 3.50 -5.51 -0.85
CA LYS A 105 4.09 -6.27 0.25
C LYS A 105 3.03 -7.16 0.90
N PHE A 106 3.34 -8.43 1.07
CA PHE A 106 2.48 -9.44 1.69
C PHE A 106 3.22 -10.11 2.84
N TRP A 107 2.46 -10.53 3.85
CA TRP A 107 2.92 -11.37 4.94
C TRP A 107 2.21 -12.70 4.86
N GLU A 108 2.97 -13.79 5.01
CA GLU A 108 2.46 -15.14 4.75
C GLU A 108 1.32 -15.53 5.70
N ASP A 109 1.46 -15.24 6.99
CA ASP A 109 0.44 -15.51 8.00
C ASP A 109 -0.90 -14.81 7.67
N GLN A 110 -0.84 -13.53 7.29
CA GLN A 110 -2.01 -12.77 6.86
C GLN A 110 -2.60 -13.33 5.57
N HIS A 111 -1.75 -13.74 4.62
CA HIS A 111 -2.19 -14.32 3.36
C HIS A 111 -2.94 -15.65 3.58
N GLU A 112 -2.39 -16.52 4.40
CA GLU A 112 -3.01 -17.79 4.78
C GLU A 112 -4.32 -17.57 5.53
N THR A 113 -4.36 -16.66 6.52
CA THR A 113 -5.59 -16.32 7.25
C THR A 113 -6.67 -15.78 6.32
N LEU A 114 -6.33 -14.87 5.38
CA LEU A 114 -7.29 -14.39 4.38
C LEU A 114 -7.78 -15.52 3.48
N ALA A 115 -6.89 -16.40 2.99
CA ALA A 115 -7.28 -17.50 2.11
C ALA A 115 -8.23 -18.48 2.80
N ASN A 116 -7.95 -18.80 4.08
CA ASN A 116 -8.75 -19.68 4.92
C ASN A 116 -10.13 -19.07 5.24
N ALA A 117 -10.20 -17.76 5.46
CA ALA A 117 -11.44 -17.04 5.76
C ALA A 117 -12.28 -16.70 4.50
N ASP A 118 -11.89 -17.21 3.32
CA ASP A 118 -12.46 -16.80 2.02
C ASP A 118 -12.41 -15.27 1.79
N GLY A 119 -11.41 -14.63 2.40
CA GLY A 119 -11.11 -13.22 2.28
C GLY A 119 -10.32 -12.87 1.01
N GLY A 120 -9.89 -11.62 0.92
CA GLY A 120 -9.19 -11.15 -0.27
C GLY A 120 -8.38 -9.88 -0.09
N TYR A 121 -7.88 -9.38 -1.22
CA TYR A 121 -7.13 -8.15 -1.31
C TYR A 121 -7.83 -7.15 -2.21
N ALA A 122 -7.89 -5.89 -1.79
CA ALA A 122 -8.10 -4.77 -2.69
C ALA A 122 -6.72 -4.21 -3.09
N LEU A 123 -6.30 -4.44 -4.33
CA LEU A 123 -5.01 -4.01 -4.87
C LEU A 123 -5.18 -2.70 -5.63
N VAL A 124 -4.37 -1.69 -5.28
CA VAL A 124 -4.46 -0.35 -5.87
C VAL A 124 -3.09 0.13 -6.34
N TRP A 125 -2.97 0.40 -7.64
CA TRP A 125 -1.80 1.00 -8.26
C TRP A 125 -2.02 2.51 -8.33
N TYR A 126 -1.15 3.31 -7.73
CA TYR A 126 -1.33 4.76 -7.66
C TYR A 126 -0.05 5.52 -7.92
N ARG A 127 -0.19 6.78 -8.35
CA ARG A 127 0.88 7.78 -8.36
C ARG A 127 0.75 8.64 -7.11
N ALA A 128 1.85 8.87 -6.41
CA ALA A 128 1.92 9.89 -5.37
C ALA A 128 2.14 11.27 -5.99
N GLU A 129 1.27 12.22 -5.65
CA GLU A 129 1.26 13.57 -6.23
C GLU A 129 1.10 14.60 -5.11
N GLY A 130 2.22 15.10 -4.58
CA GLY A 130 2.21 15.99 -3.43
C GLY A 130 1.59 15.33 -2.20
N ARG A 131 0.39 15.76 -1.81
CA ARG A 131 -0.36 15.20 -0.66
C ARG A 131 -1.49 14.26 -1.06
N GLU A 132 -1.66 14.02 -2.34
CA GLU A 132 -2.75 13.22 -2.90
C GLU A 132 -2.23 11.96 -3.59
N ILE A 133 -3.15 11.07 -3.93
CA ILE A 133 -2.90 9.93 -4.80
C ILE A 133 -3.76 10.04 -6.06
N THR A 134 -3.18 9.70 -7.19
CA THR A 134 -3.92 9.46 -8.44
C THR A 134 -3.90 7.97 -8.72
N VAL A 135 -5.04 7.30 -8.62
CA VAL A 135 -5.14 5.86 -8.89
C VAL A 135 -5.07 5.60 -10.39
N VAL A 136 -4.14 4.73 -10.78
CA VAL A 136 -3.86 4.32 -12.16
C VAL A 136 -4.64 3.06 -12.53
N SER A 137 -4.76 2.12 -11.59
CA SER A 137 -5.51 0.88 -11.76
C SER A 137 -5.84 0.29 -10.39
N SER A 138 -6.85 -0.58 -10.34
CA SER A 138 -7.19 -1.32 -9.13
C SER A 138 -7.93 -2.59 -9.47
N ARG A 139 -7.88 -3.58 -8.58
CA ARG A 139 -8.77 -4.75 -8.63
C ARG A 139 -8.91 -5.40 -7.26
N THR A 140 -9.96 -6.19 -7.09
CA THR A 140 -10.07 -7.16 -6.00
C THR A 140 -9.57 -8.53 -6.47
N VAL A 141 -8.96 -9.30 -5.57
CA VAL A 141 -8.57 -10.69 -5.81
C VAL A 141 -8.78 -11.48 -4.52
N LYS A 142 -9.39 -12.67 -4.60
CA LYS A 142 -9.47 -13.56 -3.44
C LYS A 142 -8.06 -14.03 -3.09
N ALA A 143 -7.76 -14.13 -1.79
CA ALA A 143 -6.41 -14.47 -1.36
C ALA A 143 -5.99 -15.85 -1.88
N ARG A 144 -6.91 -16.82 -1.90
CA ARG A 144 -6.68 -18.17 -2.46
C ARG A 144 -6.38 -18.22 -3.96
N ASP A 145 -6.77 -17.19 -4.71
CA ASP A 145 -6.55 -17.12 -6.16
C ASP A 145 -5.24 -16.38 -6.49
N LEU A 146 -4.59 -15.79 -5.47
CA LEU A 146 -3.32 -15.08 -5.63
C LEU A 146 -2.17 -16.01 -5.21
N GLU A 147 -1.56 -16.68 -6.19
CA GLU A 147 -0.37 -17.48 -5.93
C GLU A 147 0.86 -16.59 -5.63
N ILE A 148 1.45 -16.77 -4.45
CA ILE A 148 2.67 -16.10 -4.03
C ILE A 148 3.75 -17.15 -3.79
N THR A 149 4.85 -17.05 -4.54
CA THR A 149 5.94 -18.05 -4.52
C THR A 149 7.28 -17.49 -4.05
N ASN A 150 7.38 -16.17 -3.82
CA ASN A 150 8.62 -15.48 -3.50
C ASN A 150 8.73 -15.07 -2.02
N TRP A 151 8.25 -15.92 -1.12
CA TRP A 151 8.35 -15.74 0.33
C TRP A 151 9.81 -15.72 0.79
N THR A 152 10.16 -14.77 1.65
CA THR A 152 11.50 -14.55 2.19
C THR A 152 11.46 -14.33 3.70
N ASN A 153 12.52 -14.67 4.42
CA ASN A 153 12.63 -14.33 5.83
C ASN A 153 12.96 -12.82 5.95
N PRO A 154 12.17 -12.01 6.68
CA PRO A 154 12.43 -10.58 6.86
C PRO A 154 13.65 -10.29 7.76
N GLY A 155 14.23 -11.31 8.40
CA GLY A 155 15.32 -11.23 9.36
C GLY A 155 14.85 -11.34 10.81
N ASP A 156 15.67 -11.94 11.67
CA ASP A 156 15.29 -12.33 13.04
C ASP A 156 14.94 -11.13 13.95
N THR A 157 15.48 -9.94 13.65
CA THR A 157 15.22 -8.71 14.42
C THR A 157 13.98 -7.95 13.97
N HIS A 158 13.32 -8.38 12.89
CA HIS A 158 12.10 -7.75 12.40
C HIS A 158 10.93 -8.06 13.35
N TYR A 159 10.03 -7.09 13.60
CA TYR A 159 8.89 -7.31 14.52
C TYR A 159 7.92 -8.41 14.05
N ARG A 160 7.96 -8.74 12.75
CA ARG A 160 7.27 -9.89 12.14
C ARG A 160 8.21 -11.03 11.75
N SER A 161 9.31 -11.23 12.47
CA SER A 161 10.25 -12.34 12.21
C SER A 161 9.63 -13.73 12.34
N HIS A 162 8.44 -13.84 12.94
CA HIS A 162 7.63 -15.05 13.00
C HIS A 162 6.90 -15.39 11.68
N SER A 163 6.93 -14.51 10.67
CA SER A 163 6.27 -14.73 9.37
C SER A 163 7.21 -14.40 8.20
N ARG A 164 6.92 -14.98 7.03
CA ARG A 164 7.63 -14.69 5.78
C ARG A 164 7.03 -13.48 5.08
N GLU A 165 7.89 -12.72 4.40
CA GLU A 165 7.52 -11.56 3.60
C GLU A 165 7.64 -11.88 2.11
N ALA A 166 6.66 -11.47 1.31
CA ALA A 166 6.78 -11.40 -0.13
C ALA A 166 6.60 -9.97 -0.63
N GLN A 167 7.40 -9.60 -1.63
CA GLN A 167 7.23 -8.35 -2.36
C GLN A 167 7.01 -8.68 -3.83
N ILE A 168 5.83 -8.40 -4.35
CA ILE A 168 5.49 -8.73 -5.73
C ILE A 168 5.48 -7.45 -6.57
N ASN A 169 6.18 -7.49 -7.71
CA ASN A 169 6.14 -6.38 -8.66
C ASN A 169 4.71 -6.20 -9.20
N PRO A 170 4.16 -4.98 -9.23
CA PRO A 170 2.78 -4.73 -9.62
C PRO A 170 2.49 -5.11 -11.08
N GLY A 171 3.51 -5.22 -11.93
CA GLY A 171 3.43 -5.74 -13.30
C GLY A 171 3.11 -7.24 -13.39
N ARG A 172 3.44 -8.02 -12.35
CA ARG A 172 3.18 -9.48 -12.27
C ARG A 172 1.76 -9.81 -11.80
N ILE A 173 1.08 -8.87 -11.15
CA ILE A 173 -0.30 -9.00 -10.66
C ILE A 173 -1.26 -8.17 -11.53
N ARG A 174 -0.86 -7.78 -12.75
CA ARG A 174 -1.75 -6.98 -13.61
C ARG A 174 -3.01 -7.76 -13.99
N PRO A 175 -4.14 -7.06 -14.25
CA PRO A 175 -5.32 -7.65 -14.90
C PRO A 175 -4.97 -8.37 -16.20
#